data_AF-A0A4U6RUG2-F1
#
_entry.id   AF-A0A4U6RUG2-F1
#
_cell.length_a   1.000
_cell.length_b   1.000
_cell.length_c   1.000
_cell.angle_alpha   90.00
_cell.angle_beta   90.00
_cell.angle_gamma   90.00
#
_symmetry.space_group_name_H-M   'P 1'
#
loop_
_entity.id
_entity.type
_entity.pdbx_description
1 polymer ?
#
loop_
_entity_poly.entity_id
_entity_poly.type
_entity_poly.pdbx_seq_one_letter_code
_entity_poly.pdbx_strand_id
1 'polypeptide(L)'
;MTSVVLSTYARKMDKPRFDLLLWLLDRFAKVMRHLWYKRRRLHLNEDSNLAPFDARQLRFWLATLSPGDLSVNESAAAHPGSLMITSIGSPNDALWSQMERAGWAQQIAGDDPTIAGVAGTYAFTELGAQAVTKAIAELASWNAEILALFKDFESPEHVRQLCRVFSRLTLRTAAQLAITKKETPATDEGRARQHDCILALDEISKGVRMAGQYIMEALAVGHDSEVGRDRLERSTAGLRYAEKCLTEWAAEIRTKQSDSSAPS
;
A
#
# COMPACT_ATOMS: atom_id res chain seq x y z
N MET A 1 -16.76 1.71 21.80
CA MET A 1 -17.10 0.38 21.23
C MET A 1 -16.20 -0.76 21.70
N THR A 2 -14.91 -0.53 22.00
CA THR A 2 -13.97 -1.54 22.53
C THR A 2 -14.37 -2.18 23.88
N SER A 3 -15.05 -1.43 24.76
CA SER A 3 -15.39 -1.89 26.12
C SER A 3 -16.46 -2.99 26.19
N VAL A 4 -17.44 -3.00 25.27
CA VAL A 4 -18.55 -3.98 25.30
C VAL A 4 -18.10 -5.31 24.71
N VAL A 5 -17.26 -5.26 23.68
CA VAL A 5 -16.69 -6.43 23.01
C VAL A 5 -15.75 -7.20 23.95
N LEU A 6 -14.83 -6.51 24.65
CA LEU A 6 -13.90 -7.12 25.61
C LEU A 6 -14.61 -7.77 26.83
N SER A 7 -15.69 -7.15 27.33
CA SER A 7 -16.52 -7.66 28.43
C SER A 7 -17.19 -9.01 28.10
N THR A 8 -17.64 -9.16 26.85
CA THR A 8 -18.30 -10.39 26.39
C THR A 8 -17.30 -11.53 26.21
N TYR A 9 -16.06 -11.21 25.82
CA TYR A 9 -14.99 -12.18 25.60
C TYR A 9 -14.33 -12.69 26.89
N ALA A 10 -14.23 -11.85 27.93
CA ALA A 10 -13.73 -12.26 29.24
C ALA A 10 -14.54 -13.41 29.87
N ARG A 11 -15.79 -13.63 29.43
CA ARG A 11 -16.65 -14.74 29.88
C ARG A 11 -16.48 -16.04 29.08
N LYS A 12 -15.89 -16.00 27.88
CA LYS A 12 -15.79 -17.17 26.97
C LYS A 12 -14.37 -17.69 26.75
N MET A 13 -13.35 -16.87 27.02
CA MET A 13 -11.95 -17.27 26.91
C MET A 13 -11.39 -17.65 28.28
N ASP A 14 -10.49 -18.62 28.31
CA ASP A 14 -9.64 -18.80 29.48
C ASP A 14 -8.75 -17.56 29.69
N LYS A 15 -8.35 -17.33 30.94
CA LYS A 15 -7.56 -16.16 31.33
C LYS A 15 -6.28 -16.00 30.50
N PRO A 16 -5.49 -17.07 30.22
CA PRO A 16 -4.29 -16.96 29.39
C PRO A 16 -4.56 -16.46 27.95
N ARG A 17 -5.62 -16.94 27.29
CA ARG A 17 -5.98 -16.49 25.93
C ARG A 17 -6.48 -15.05 25.93
N PHE A 18 -7.22 -14.65 26.96
CA PHE A 18 -7.68 -13.27 27.11
C PHE A 18 -6.52 -12.29 27.32
N ASP A 19 -5.56 -12.63 28.19
CA ASP A 19 -4.36 -11.82 28.43
C ASP A 19 -3.48 -11.72 27.17
N LEU A 20 -3.35 -12.82 26.42
CA LEU A 20 -2.67 -12.85 25.12
C LEU A 20 -3.36 -11.93 24.10
N LEU A 21 -4.69 -11.98 24.00
CA LEU A 21 -5.46 -11.12 23.10
C LEU A 21 -5.27 -9.64 23.42
N LEU A 22 -5.34 -9.26 24.71
CA LEU A 22 -5.11 -7.87 25.14
C LEU A 22 -3.70 -7.40 24.79
N TRP A 23 -2.69 -8.23 25.04
CA TRP A 23 -1.31 -7.93 24.70
C TRP A 23 -1.11 -7.74 23.19
N LEU A 24 -1.73 -8.61 22.37
CA LEU A 24 -1.66 -8.51 20.91
C LEU A 24 -2.36 -7.26 20.37
N LEU A 25 -3.53 -6.90 20.92
CA LEU A 25 -4.24 -5.69 20.52
C LEU A 25 -3.44 -4.43 20.87
N ASP A 26 -2.77 -4.39 22.02
CA ASP A 26 -1.87 -3.29 22.38
C ASP A 26 -0.64 -3.25 21.47
N ARG A 27 -0.01 -4.40 21.19
CA ARG A 27 1.12 -4.51 20.27
C ARG A 27 0.75 -4.06 18.85
N PHE A 28 -0.41 -4.48 18.35
CA PHE A 28 -0.96 -4.02 17.08
C PHE A 28 -1.17 -2.51 17.08
N ALA A 29 -1.82 -1.96 18.11
CA ALA A 29 -2.01 -0.52 18.22
C ALA A 29 -0.68 0.25 18.28
N LYS A 30 0.37 -0.31 18.91
CA LYS A 30 1.72 0.26 18.95
C LYS A 30 2.40 0.19 17.58
N VAL A 31 2.39 -0.94 16.89
CA VAL A 31 2.99 -1.07 15.54
C VAL A 31 2.27 -0.17 14.54
N MET A 32 0.94 -0.16 14.55
CA MET A 32 0.16 0.74 13.70
C MET A 32 0.42 2.22 13.99
N ARG A 33 0.54 2.60 15.27
CA ARG A 33 0.96 3.96 15.65
C ARG A 33 2.39 4.25 15.23
N HIS A 34 3.32 3.32 15.42
CA HIS A 34 4.73 3.49 15.06
C HIS A 34 4.92 3.67 13.56
N LEU A 35 4.28 2.86 12.74
CA LEU A 35 4.26 3.02 11.28
C LEU A 35 3.67 4.39 10.89
N TRP A 36 2.63 4.82 11.59
CA TRP A 36 2.02 6.13 11.39
C TRP A 36 2.91 7.30 11.89
N TYR A 37 3.70 7.10 12.95
CA TYR A 37 4.64 8.09 13.50
C TYR A 37 5.95 8.17 12.72
N LYS A 38 6.54 7.05 12.27
CA LYS A 38 7.64 7.02 11.28
C LYS A 38 7.22 7.81 10.04
N ARG A 39 5.96 7.69 9.62
CA ARG A 39 5.37 8.47 8.53
C ARG A 39 5.25 9.97 8.84
N ARG A 40 4.89 10.36 10.08
CA ARG A 40 4.72 11.77 10.49
C ARG A 40 6.05 12.50 10.76
N ARG A 41 7.06 11.83 11.32
CA ARG A 41 8.40 12.42 11.55
C ARG A 41 9.15 12.74 10.25
N LEU A 42 8.79 12.10 9.15
CA LEU A 42 9.31 12.44 7.81
C LEU A 42 8.66 13.70 7.20
N HIS A 43 7.73 14.37 7.90
CA HIS A 43 7.25 15.71 7.51
C HIS A 43 8.05 16.86 8.14
N LEU A 44 8.97 16.60 9.07
CA LEU A 44 9.66 17.66 9.83
C LEU A 44 11.01 18.08 9.25
N ASN A 45 11.50 17.43 8.18
CA ASN A 45 12.76 17.78 7.50
C ASN A 45 12.54 17.96 5.98
N GLU A 46 11.58 18.78 5.57
CA GLU A 46 11.26 19.05 4.15
C GLU A 46 11.70 20.45 3.66
N ASP A 47 12.67 21.08 4.33
CA ASP A 47 13.16 22.41 3.91
C ASP A 47 14.38 22.38 2.98
N SER A 48 14.80 21.22 2.44
CA SER A 48 15.97 21.19 1.52
C SER A 48 15.99 19.97 0.59
N ASN A 49 15.40 20.09 -0.61
CA ASN A 49 16.03 19.79 -1.92
C ASN A 49 14.98 19.63 -3.04
N LEU A 50 15.21 20.37 -4.12
CA LEU A 50 14.36 20.66 -5.29
C LEU A 50 14.14 19.48 -6.29
N ALA A 51 14.06 18.23 -5.85
CA ALA A 51 13.73 17.12 -6.74
C ALA A 51 12.21 16.85 -6.70
N PRO A 52 11.47 16.89 -7.83
CA PRO A 52 10.03 16.65 -7.85
C PRO A 52 9.64 15.19 -7.54
N PHE A 53 10.59 14.25 -7.65
CA PHE A 53 10.42 12.84 -7.36
C PHE A 53 11.65 12.27 -6.65
N ASP A 54 11.49 11.76 -5.42
CA ASP A 54 12.55 11.27 -4.55
C ASP A 54 12.35 9.80 -4.10
N ALA A 55 13.29 9.29 -3.29
CA ALA A 55 13.28 7.89 -2.86
C ALA A 55 12.11 7.56 -1.90
N ARG A 56 11.51 8.58 -1.28
CA ARG A 56 10.31 8.43 -0.45
C ARG A 56 9.08 8.31 -1.35
N GLN A 57 8.94 9.17 -2.35
CA GLN A 57 7.86 9.10 -3.33
C GLN A 57 7.90 7.76 -4.07
N LEU A 58 9.07 7.30 -4.50
CA LEU A 58 9.25 5.98 -5.13
C LEU A 58 8.69 4.85 -4.26
N ARG A 59 9.03 4.81 -2.98
CA ARG A 59 8.50 3.78 -2.05
C ARG A 59 6.98 3.82 -1.94
N PHE A 60 6.39 5.01 -1.86
CA PHE A 60 4.94 5.13 -1.80
C PHE A 60 4.29 4.69 -3.10
N TRP A 61 4.83 5.07 -4.25
CA TRP A 61 4.33 4.61 -5.54
C TRP A 61 4.39 3.09 -5.67
N LEU A 62 5.54 2.47 -5.38
CA LEU A 62 5.71 1.02 -5.39
C LEU A 62 4.73 0.30 -4.44
N ALA A 63 4.42 0.89 -3.28
CA ALA A 63 3.41 0.35 -2.37
C ALA A 63 1.97 0.44 -2.91
N THR A 64 1.70 1.28 -3.91
CA THR A 64 0.38 1.38 -4.53
C THR A 64 0.13 0.34 -5.62
N LEU A 65 1.20 -0.27 -6.14
CA LEU A 65 1.18 -1.21 -7.26
C LEU A 65 0.49 -2.53 -6.90
N SER A 66 -0.12 -3.16 -7.91
CA SER A 66 -0.53 -4.56 -7.79
C SER A 66 0.71 -5.47 -7.73
N PRO A 67 0.59 -6.72 -7.24
CA PRO A 67 1.71 -7.66 -7.27
C PRO A 67 2.30 -7.87 -8.68
N GLY A 68 1.44 -7.85 -9.72
CA GLY A 68 1.88 -7.97 -11.11
C GLY A 68 2.73 -6.78 -11.53
N ASP A 69 2.24 -5.56 -11.29
CA ASP A 69 2.98 -4.33 -11.64
C ASP A 69 4.30 -4.23 -10.87
N LEU A 70 4.29 -4.57 -9.57
CA LEU A 70 5.49 -4.54 -8.73
C LEU A 70 6.56 -5.53 -9.23
N SER A 71 6.17 -6.73 -9.67
CA SER A 71 7.10 -7.74 -10.18
C SER A 71 7.89 -7.29 -11.41
N VAL A 72 7.30 -6.43 -12.25
CA VAL A 72 8.00 -5.84 -13.40
C VAL A 72 9.12 -4.91 -12.92
N ASN A 73 8.86 -4.11 -11.88
CA ASN A 73 9.86 -3.21 -11.30
C ASN A 73 10.97 -3.99 -10.60
N GLU A 74 10.66 -5.11 -9.92
CA GLU A 74 11.65 -6.02 -9.34
C GLU A 74 12.59 -6.59 -10.41
N SER A 75 12.01 -7.13 -11.49
CA SER A 75 12.76 -7.73 -12.60
C SER A 75 13.67 -6.71 -13.29
N ALA A 76 13.15 -5.51 -13.55
CA ALA A 76 13.90 -4.45 -14.20
C ALA A 76 15.00 -3.84 -13.32
N ALA A 77 14.78 -3.76 -12.01
CA ALA A 77 15.82 -3.33 -11.08
C ALA A 77 16.97 -4.36 -10.98
N ALA A 78 16.66 -5.65 -11.15
CA ALA A 78 17.69 -6.70 -11.20
C ALA A 78 18.49 -6.70 -12.52
N HIS A 79 17.95 -6.11 -13.59
CA HIS A 79 18.57 -6.06 -14.91
C HIS A 79 18.51 -4.63 -15.49
N PRO A 80 19.28 -3.68 -14.94
CA PRO A 80 19.32 -2.30 -15.43
C PRO A 80 19.58 -2.24 -16.95
N GLY A 81 18.97 -1.28 -17.65
CA GLY A 81 19.04 -1.19 -19.11
C GLY A 81 18.12 -2.16 -19.88
N SER A 82 17.49 -3.14 -19.22
CA SER A 82 16.51 -4.00 -19.88
C SER A 82 15.25 -3.21 -20.26
N LEU A 83 14.73 -3.48 -21.45
CA LEU A 83 13.54 -2.83 -21.96
C LEU A 83 12.29 -3.38 -21.27
N MET A 84 11.44 -2.46 -20.80
CA MET A 84 10.12 -2.73 -20.29
C MET A 84 9.10 -2.00 -21.14
N ILE A 85 7.96 -2.65 -21.40
CA ILE A 85 6.86 -2.08 -22.16
C ILE A 85 5.68 -1.90 -21.22
N THR A 86 4.97 -0.80 -21.38
CA THR A 86 3.78 -0.49 -20.59
C THR A 86 2.67 0.09 -21.45
N SER A 87 1.43 0.04 -20.97
CA SER A 87 0.27 0.63 -21.62
C SER A 87 -0.09 1.99 -21.03
N ILE A 88 -0.72 2.84 -21.85
CA ILE A 88 -1.03 4.23 -21.49
C ILE A 88 -1.93 4.26 -20.26
N GLY A 89 -1.55 5.04 -19.25
CA GLY A 89 -2.34 5.22 -18.02
C GLY A 89 -2.26 4.03 -17.04
N SER A 90 -1.44 3.03 -17.33
CA SER A 90 -1.17 1.95 -16.39
C SER A 90 -0.41 2.46 -15.14
N PRO A 91 -0.39 1.69 -14.04
CA PRO A 91 0.33 2.10 -12.83
C PRO A 91 1.83 2.30 -13.07
N ASN A 92 2.43 1.43 -13.89
CA ASN A 92 3.84 1.47 -14.23
C ASN A 92 4.17 2.63 -15.17
N ASP A 93 3.29 2.96 -16.13
CA ASP A 93 3.45 4.14 -16.99
C ASP A 93 3.55 5.44 -16.18
N ALA A 94 2.61 5.63 -15.23
CA ALA A 94 2.61 6.80 -14.35
C ALA A 94 3.87 6.86 -13.46
N LEU A 95 4.31 5.73 -12.90
CA LEU A 95 5.53 5.66 -12.09
C LEU A 95 6.78 5.96 -12.92
N TRP A 96 6.94 5.29 -14.06
CA TRP A 96 8.16 5.41 -14.87
C TRP A 96 8.29 6.80 -15.49
N SER A 97 7.18 7.46 -15.84
CA SER A 97 7.17 8.87 -16.27
C SER A 97 7.67 9.83 -15.18
N GLN A 98 7.43 9.52 -13.90
CA GLN A 98 7.96 10.31 -12.77
C GLN A 98 9.45 10.00 -12.54
N MET A 99 9.83 8.72 -12.66
CA MET A 99 11.22 8.28 -12.56
C MET A 99 12.09 8.84 -13.69
N GLU A 100 11.56 8.97 -14.89
CA GLU A 100 12.25 9.59 -16.02
C GLU A 100 12.61 11.04 -15.73
N ARG A 101 11.66 11.83 -15.22
CA ARG A 101 11.91 13.21 -14.79
C ARG A 101 12.96 13.32 -13.67
N ALA A 102 13.18 12.26 -12.91
CA ALA A 102 14.22 12.16 -11.89
C ALA A 102 15.55 11.56 -12.40
N GLY A 103 15.65 11.20 -13.68
CA GLY A 103 16.83 10.53 -14.26
C GLY A 103 17.01 9.07 -13.82
N TRP A 104 15.96 8.45 -13.28
CA TRP A 104 15.97 7.05 -12.80
C TRP A 104 15.43 6.06 -13.83
N ALA A 105 14.66 6.55 -14.80
CA ALA A 105 14.29 5.81 -15.98
C ALA A 105 14.66 6.62 -17.22
N GLN A 106 14.72 5.95 -18.36
CA GLN A 106 14.87 6.57 -19.66
C GLN A 106 13.80 6.01 -20.59
N GLN A 107 13.04 6.88 -21.24
CA GLN A 107 12.19 6.46 -22.35
C GLN A 107 13.07 6.18 -23.56
N ILE A 108 12.90 4.98 -24.13
CA ILE A 108 13.61 4.53 -25.32
C ILE A 108 12.69 4.76 -26.52
N ALA A 109 13.13 5.63 -27.43
CA ALA A 109 12.42 5.84 -28.69
C ALA A 109 12.46 4.53 -29.51
N GLY A 110 11.29 4.01 -29.87
CA GLY A 110 11.20 2.86 -30.76
C GLY A 110 11.27 3.32 -32.22
N ASP A 111 12.17 2.72 -32.99
CA ASP A 111 12.05 2.70 -34.45
C ASP A 111 10.98 1.63 -34.79
N ASP A 112 9.80 2.05 -35.26
CA ASP A 112 8.73 1.23 -35.89
C ASP A 112 7.75 0.42 -35.02
N PRO A 113 6.58 0.03 -35.59
CA PRO A 113 5.37 0.81 -35.75
C PRO A 113 4.56 0.89 -34.44
N THR A 114 3.71 1.90 -34.31
CA THR A 114 2.79 2.10 -33.17
C THR A 114 1.95 0.86 -32.87
N ILE A 115 2.41 0.03 -31.92
CA ILE A 115 1.58 -1.01 -31.33
C ILE A 115 0.45 -0.30 -30.57
N ALA A 116 -0.77 -0.42 -31.09
CA ALA A 116 -1.93 0.22 -30.49
C ALA A 116 -2.06 -0.17 -29.00
N GLY A 117 -2.01 0.82 -28.11
CA GLY A 117 -2.14 0.64 -26.66
C GLY A 117 -0.83 0.58 -25.87
N VAL A 118 0.35 0.67 -26.51
CA VAL A 118 1.65 0.83 -25.82
C VAL A 118 1.92 2.32 -25.57
N ALA A 119 2.23 2.69 -24.31
CA ALA A 119 2.57 4.07 -23.93
C ALA A 119 4.00 4.45 -24.30
N GLY A 120 4.91 3.51 -24.10
CA GLY A 120 6.33 3.74 -24.24
C GLY A 120 7.14 2.53 -23.80
N THR A 121 8.36 2.50 -24.30
CA THR A 121 9.39 1.56 -23.85
C THR A 121 10.30 2.31 -22.89
N TYR A 122 10.54 1.74 -21.72
CA TYR A 122 11.41 2.34 -20.70
C TYR A 122 12.54 1.39 -20.34
N ALA A 123 13.65 1.94 -19.90
CA ALA A 123 14.71 1.22 -19.21
C ALA A 123 15.09 1.95 -17.92
N PHE A 124 15.38 1.22 -16.84
CA PHE A 124 15.96 1.83 -15.66
C PHE A 124 17.43 2.15 -15.86
N THR A 125 17.84 3.33 -15.40
CA THR A 125 19.26 3.65 -15.24
C THR A 125 19.83 2.86 -14.07
N GLU A 126 21.16 2.73 -13.99
CA GLU A 126 21.83 2.09 -12.84
C GLU A 126 21.40 2.70 -11.50
N LEU A 127 21.33 4.04 -11.44
CA LEU A 127 20.87 4.76 -10.25
C LEU A 127 19.40 4.47 -9.94
N GLY A 128 18.54 4.43 -10.96
CA GLY A 128 17.13 4.09 -10.78
C GLY A 128 16.93 2.67 -10.28
N ALA A 129 17.64 1.70 -10.86
CA ALA A 129 17.59 0.30 -10.43
C ALA A 129 18.06 0.12 -8.97
N GLN A 130 19.13 0.81 -8.56
CA GLN A 130 19.57 0.83 -7.16
C GLN A 130 18.51 1.46 -6.24
N ALA A 131 17.89 2.57 -6.65
CA ALA A 131 16.84 3.23 -5.89
C ALA A 131 15.59 2.33 -5.73
N VAL A 132 15.16 1.66 -6.80
CA VAL A 132 14.05 0.69 -6.78
C VAL A 132 14.39 -0.50 -5.89
N THR A 133 15.58 -1.10 -6.02
CA THR A 133 16.02 -2.23 -5.19
C THR A 133 15.95 -1.89 -3.70
N LYS A 134 16.49 -0.71 -3.32
CA LYS A 134 16.43 -0.23 -1.94
C LYS A 134 14.99 0.01 -1.48
N ALA A 135 14.18 0.64 -2.32
CA ALA A 135 12.78 0.93 -2.01
C ALA A 135 11.98 -0.36 -1.77
N ILE A 136 12.18 -1.39 -2.59
CA ILE A 136 11.52 -2.69 -2.48
C ILE A 136 11.98 -3.43 -1.21
N ALA A 137 13.28 -3.41 -0.90
CA ALA A 137 13.79 -3.99 0.34
C ALA A 137 13.17 -3.34 1.59
N GLU A 138 13.00 -2.02 1.58
CA GLU A 138 12.34 -1.30 2.67
C GLU A 138 10.83 -1.64 2.77
N LEU A 139 10.13 -1.77 1.64
CA LEU A 139 8.74 -2.23 1.62
C LEU A 139 8.60 -3.67 2.14
N ALA A 140 9.52 -4.55 1.78
CA ALA A 140 9.58 -5.92 2.31
C ALA A 140 9.80 -5.91 3.83
N SER A 141 10.68 -5.04 4.33
CA SER A 141 10.88 -4.85 5.78
C SER A 141 9.61 -4.37 6.49
N TRP A 142 8.88 -3.41 5.92
CA TRP A 142 7.61 -2.95 6.51
C TRP A 142 6.53 -4.03 6.51
N ASN A 143 6.44 -4.81 5.43
CA ASN A 143 5.56 -5.97 5.38
C ASN A 143 5.93 -6.99 6.46
N ALA A 144 7.22 -7.28 6.65
CA ALA A 144 7.68 -8.18 7.69
C ALA A 144 7.35 -7.67 9.11
N GLU A 145 7.51 -6.36 9.37
CA GLU A 145 7.12 -5.74 10.65
C GLU A 145 5.62 -5.94 10.96
N ILE A 146 4.74 -5.82 9.94
CA ILE A 146 3.30 -6.05 10.11
C ILE A 146 3.01 -7.54 10.28
N LEU A 147 3.60 -8.40 9.45
CA LEU A 147 3.40 -9.86 9.53
C LEU A 147 3.90 -10.45 10.85
N ALA A 148 4.90 -9.83 11.48
CA ALA A 148 5.39 -10.21 12.81
C ALA A 148 4.35 -10.07 13.93
N LEU A 149 3.19 -9.43 13.67
CA LEU A 149 2.04 -9.42 14.57
C LEU A 149 1.32 -10.77 14.65
N PHE A 150 1.45 -11.60 13.60
CA PHE A 150 0.77 -12.88 13.48
C PHE A 150 1.71 -14.09 13.64
N LYS A 151 3.02 -13.86 13.76
CA LYS A 151 4.06 -14.91 13.70
C LYS A 151 3.94 -15.99 14.79
N ASP A 152 3.38 -15.64 15.94
CA ASP A 152 3.31 -16.52 17.11
C ASP A 152 2.10 -17.47 17.04
N PHE A 153 1.32 -17.39 15.96
CA PHE A 153 0.18 -18.27 15.70
C PHE A 153 0.52 -19.30 14.62
N GLU A 154 0.46 -20.58 14.97
CA GLU A 154 0.37 -21.62 13.96
C GLU A 154 -0.96 -21.47 13.22
N SER A 155 -0.87 -21.31 11.89
CA SER A 155 -2.02 -20.97 11.07
C SER A 155 -1.95 -21.70 9.72
N PRO A 156 -3.09 -22.17 9.20
CA PRO A 156 -3.16 -22.77 7.87
C PRO A 156 -2.87 -21.74 6.78
N GLU A 157 -2.48 -22.21 5.59
CA GLU A 157 -1.98 -21.32 4.52
C GLU A 157 -2.98 -20.23 4.12
N HIS A 158 -4.29 -20.54 4.13
CA HIS A 158 -5.31 -19.55 3.78
C HIS A 158 -5.34 -18.35 4.76
N VAL A 159 -5.08 -18.58 6.05
CA VAL A 159 -4.98 -17.50 7.06
C VAL A 159 -3.67 -16.75 6.91
N ARG A 160 -2.55 -17.44 6.62
CA ARG A 160 -1.27 -16.78 6.32
C ARG A 160 -1.39 -15.88 5.09
N GLN A 161 -2.08 -16.34 4.05
CA GLN A 161 -2.35 -15.55 2.86
C GLN A 161 -3.22 -14.34 3.16
N LEU A 162 -4.25 -14.49 4.01
CA LEU A 162 -5.07 -13.38 4.47
C LEU A 162 -4.23 -12.32 5.22
N CYS A 163 -3.29 -12.75 6.07
CA CYS A 163 -2.36 -11.85 6.76
C CYS A 163 -1.45 -11.09 5.78
N ARG A 164 -0.97 -11.74 4.71
CA ARG A 164 -0.20 -11.09 3.63
C ARG A 164 -1.04 -10.05 2.90
N VAL A 165 -2.29 -10.36 2.57
CA VAL A 165 -3.23 -9.41 1.96
C VAL A 165 -3.47 -8.21 2.88
N PHE A 166 -3.72 -8.44 4.17
CA PHE A 166 -3.88 -7.39 5.17
C PHE A 166 -2.65 -6.46 5.23
N SER A 167 -1.44 -7.04 5.31
CA SER A 167 -0.18 -6.28 5.37
C SER A 167 -0.02 -5.38 4.15
N ARG A 168 -0.21 -5.95 2.95
CA ARG A 168 -0.10 -5.21 1.69
C ARG A 168 -1.12 -4.08 1.61
N LEU A 169 -2.39 -4.35 1.91
CA LEU A 169 -3.44 -3.33 1.86
C LEU A 169 -3.22 -2.22 2.88
N THR A 170 -2.69 -2.56 4.06
CA THR A 170 -2.30 -1.56 5.07
C THR A 170 -1.27 -0.58 4.51
N LEU A 171 -0.21 -1.08 3.87
CA LEU A 171 0.81 -0.23 3.26
C LEU A 171 0.26 0.55 2.05
N ARG A 172 -0.53 -0.09 1.20
CA ARG A 172 -1.15 0.52 0.01
C ARG A 172 -2.07 1.69 0.36
N THR A 173 -3.00 1.51 1.30
CA THR A 173 -3.88 2.58 1.76
C THR A 173 -3.07 3.73 2.39
N ALA A 174 -2.04 3.38 3.18
CA ALA A 174 -1.19 4.40 3.79
C ALA A 174 -0.43 5.22 2.73
N ALA A 175 0.12 4.56 1.71
CA ALA A 175 0.84 5.20 0.62
C ALA A 175 -0.07 6.10 -0.22
N GLN A 176 -1.24 5.61 -0.66
CA GLN A 176 -2.20 6.42 -1.42
C GLN A 176 -2.63 7.66 -0.63
N LEU A 177 -2.96 7.52 0.66
CA LEU A 177 -3.28 8.66 1.51
C LEU A 177 -2.12 9.66 1.63
N ALA A 178 -0.86 9.20 1.59
CA ALA A 178 0.31 10.08 1.67
C ALA A 178 0.52 10.86 0.38
N ILE A 179 0.31 10.19 -0.76
CA ILE A 179 0.38 10.80 -2.09
C ILE A 179 -0.73 11.84 -2.21
N THR A 180 -1.98 11.47 -1.97
CA THR A 180 -3.13 12.39 -2.07
C THR A 180 -2.98 13.60 -1.15
N LYS A 181 -2.50 13.45 0.09
CA LYS A 181 -2.28 14.58 1.02
C LYS A 181 -1.19 15.55 0.57
N LYS A 182 -0.27 15.12 -0.28
CA LYS A 182 0.82 15.97 -0.79
C LYS A 182 0.46 16.69 -2.09
N GLU A 183 -0.62 16.30 -2.76
CA GLU A 183 -1.08 17.00 -3.95
C GLU A 183 -1.46 18.45 -3.60
N THR A 184 -1.18 19.37 -4.51
CA THR A 184 -1.53 20.79 -4.35
C THR A 184 -2.41 21.24 -5.52
N PRO A 185 -3.73 20.94 -5.48
CA PRO A 185 -4.62 21.26 -6.59
C PRO A 185 -4.71 22.78 -6.83
N ALA A 186 -4.55 23.19 -8.09
CA ALA A 186 -4.62 24.60 -8.48
C ALA A 186 -6.04 25.18 -8.35
N THR A 187 -7.08 24.36 -8.52
CA THR A 187 -8.49 24.79 -8.54
C THR A 187 -9.24 24.45 -7.24
N ASP A 188 -10.27 25.22 -6.92
CA ASP A 188 -11.16 24.94 -5.77
C ASP A 188 -11.86 23.58 -5.91
N GLU A 189 -12.31 23.26 -7.12
CA GLU A 189 -12.92 21.96 -7.42
C GLU A 189 -11.91 20.81 -7.23
N GLY A 190 -10.64 21.04 -7.59
CA GLY A 190 -9.55 20.11 -7.31
C GLY A 190 -9.31 19.91 -5.81
N ARG A 191 -9.35 20.99 -5.01
CA ARG A 191 -9.23 20.92 -3.54
C ARG A 191 -10.38 20.18 -2.89
N ALA A 192 -11.62 20.44 -3.31
CA ALA A 192 -12.80 19.74 -2.82
C ALA A 192 -12.70 18.23 -3.08
N ARG A 193 -12.33 17.84 -4.31
CA ARG A 193 -12.10 16.43 -4.66
C ARG A 193 -10.98 15.78 -3.85
N GLN A 194 -9.85 16.47 -3.68
CA GLN A 194 -8.75 15.97 -2.86
C GLN A 194 -9.20 15.69 -1.43
N HIS A 195 -9.99 16.61 -0.84
CA HIS A 195 -10.56 16.44 0.48
C HIS A 195 -11.47 15.20 0.55
N ASP A 196 -12.37 15.01 -0.41
CA ASP A 196 -13.25 13.84 -0.47
C ASP A 196 -12.46 12.53 -0.63
N CYS A 197 -11.40 12.55 -1.43
CA CYS A 197 -10.48 11.42 -1.58
C CYS A 197 -9.79 11.08 -0.25
N ILE A 198 -9.33 12.09 0.49
CA ILE A 198 -8.71 11.90 1.81
C ILE A 198 -9.69 11.24 2.78
N LEU A 199 -10.94 11.71 2.81
CA LEU A 199 -11.98 11.12 3.66
C LEU A 199 -12.26 9.66 3.29
N ALA A 200 -12.41 9.36 2.00
CA ALA A 200 -12.64 7.98 1.53
C ALA A 200 -11.47 7.05 1.89
N LEU A 201 -10.23 7.50 1.68
CA LEU A 201 -9.03 6.73 2.04
C LEU A 201 -8.88 6.54 3.56
N ASP A 202 -9.27 7.53 4.36
CA ASP A 202 -9.28 7.40 5.83
C ASP A 202 -10.34 6.37 6.29
N GLU A 203 -11.51 6.29 5.65
CA GLU A 203 -12.51 5.24 5.90
C GLU A 203 -12.02 3.85 5.49
N ILE A 204 -11.41 3.72 4.30
CA ILE A 204 -10.79 2.45 3.87
C ILE A 204 -9.71 2.04 4.89
N SER A 205 -8.90 2.98 5.37
CA SER A 205 -7.87 2.72 6.38
C SER A 205 -8.46 2.23 7.71
N LYS A 206 -9.63 2.74 8.12
CA LYS A 206 -10.36 2.20 9.29
C LYS A 206 -10.82 0.77 9.02
N GLY A 207 -11.41 0.50 7.86
CA GLY A 207 -11.85 -0.85 7.46
C GLY A 207 -10.71 -1.88 7.47
N VAL A 208 -9.58 -1.56 6.86
CA VAL A 208 -8.39 -2.43 6.84
C VAL A 208 -7.88 -2.70 8.25
N ARG A 209 -7.82 -1.68 9.13
CA ARG A 209 -7.43 -1.85 10.53
C ARG A 209 -8.38 -2.77 11.30
N MET A 210 -9.70 -2.63 11.11
CA MET A 210 -10.68 -3.51 11.73
C MET A 210 -10.52 -4.96 11.26
N ALA A 211 -10.25 -5.19 9.98
CA ALA A 211 -9.96 -6.54 9.47
C ALA A 211 -8.71 -7.14 10.14
N GLY A 212 -7.63 -6.35 10.32
CA GLY A 212 -6.45 -6.79 11.06
C GLY A 212 -6.76 -7.20 12.51
N GLN A 213 -7.61 -6.43 13.20
CA GLN A 213 -8.08 -6.77 14.55
C GLN A 213 -8.87 -8.07 14.56
N TYR A 214 -9.79 -8.28 13.62
CA TYR A 214 -10.57 -9.51 13.52
C TYR A 214 -9.73 -10.73 13.17
N ILE A 215 -8.69 -10.59 12.36
CA ILE A 215 -7.72 -11.67 12.12
C ILE A 215 -7.03 -12.06 13.43
N MET A 216 -6.52 -11.10 14.21
CA MET A 216 -5.89 -11.41 15.49
C MET A 216 -6.87 -12.02 16.50
N GLU A 217 -8.09 -11.50 16.59
CA GLU A 217 -9.14 -12.07 17.43
C GLU A 217 -9.42 -13.52 17.05
N ALA A 218 -9.57 -13.81 15.75
CA ALA A 218 -9.80 -15.16 15.24
C ALA A 218 -8.66 -16.13 15.60
N LEU A 219 -7.42 -15.67 15.47
CA LEU A 219 -6.24 -16.45 15.82
C LEU A 219 -6.16 -16.74 17.33
N ALA A 220 -6.50 -15.76 18.18
CA ALA A 220 -6.50 -15.92 19.63
C ALA A 220 -7.57 -16.89 20.14
N VAL A 221 -8.77 -16.89 19.53
CA VAL A 221 -9.84 -17.83 19.91
C VAL A 221 -9.71 -19.21 19.26
N GLY A 222 -8.86 -19.32 18.24
CA GLY A 222 -8.74 -20.48 17.37
C GLY A 222 -9.48 -20.28 16.06
N HIS A 223 -8.74 -20.36 14.94
CA HIS A 223 -9.24 -20.08 13.59
C HIS A 223 -10.40 -20.99 13.16
N ASP A 224 -10.44 -22.23 13.67
CA ASP A 224 -11.49 -23.22 13.37
C ASP A 224 -12.73 -23.09 14.26
N SER A 225 -12.67 -22.28 15.32
CA SER A 225 -13.86 -22.01 16.14
C SER A 225 -14.94 -21.30 15.31
N GLU A 226 -16.21 -21.43 15.70
CA GLU A 226 -17.31 -20.72 15.02
C GLU A 226 -17.06 -19.20 14.96
N VAL A 227 -16.63 -18.62 16.08
CA VAL A 227 -16.27 -17.19 16.17
C VAL A 227 -15.05 -16.88 15.30
N GLY A 228 -14.02 -17.73 15.32
CA GLY A 228 -12.83 -17.57 14.49
C GLY A 228 -13.16 -17.56 13.00
N ARG A 229 -13.99 -18.49 12.54
CA ARG A 229 -14.43 -18.59 11.14
C ARG A 229 -15.22 -17.37 10.69
N ASP A 230 -16.23 -16.93 11.47
CA ASP A 230 -16.99 -15.70 11.16
C ASP A 230 -16.07 -14.48 11.07
N ARG A 231 -15.10 -14.35 11.98
CA ARG A 231 -14.14 -13.23 11.96
C ARG A 231 -13.23 -13.26 10.75
N LEU A 232 -12.72 -14.43 10.36
CA LEU A 232 -11.88 -14.59 9.16
C LEU A 232 -12.67 -14.34 7.88
N GLU A 233 -13.93 -14.78 7.82
CA GLU A 233 -14.82 -14.53 6.68
C GLU A 233 -15.09 -13.03 6.50
N ARG A 234 -15.47 -12.33 7.58
CA ARG A 234 -15.67 -10.88 7.57
C ARG A 234 -14.40 -10.13 7.19
N SER A 235 -13.25 -10.55 7.71
CA SER A 235 -11.95 -9.95 7.37
C SER A 235 -11.62 -10.14 5.91
N THR A 236 -11.88 -11.33 5.36
CA THR A 236 -11.68 -11.63 3.94
C THR A 236 -12.56 -10.76 3.05
N ALA A 237 -13.86 -10.65 3.37
CA ALA A 237 -14.79 -9.80 2.62
C ALA A 237 -14.38 -8.32 2.69
N GLY A 238 -14.04 -7.82 3.88
CA GLY A 238 -13.61 -6.44 4.09
C GLY A 238 -12.32 -6.09 3.34
N LEU A 239 -11.33 -6.99 3.34
CA LEU A 239 -10.07 -6.77 2.63
C LEU A 239 -10.25 -6.83 1.11
N ARG A 240 -11.09 -7.73 0.59
CA ARG A 240 -11.44 -7.75 -0.86
C ARG A 240 -12.13 -6.47 -1.29
N TYR A 241 -13.05 -5.97 -0.48
CA TYR A 241 -13.72 -4.69 -0.75
C TYR A 241 -12.72 -3.53 -0.74
N ALA A 242 -11.84 -3.46 0.26
CA ALA A 242 -10.79 -2.45 0.33
C ALA A 242 -9.86 -2.52 -0.89
N GLU A 243 -9.44 -3.71 -1.32
CA GLU A 243 -8.62 -3.91 -2.52
C GLU A 243 -9.30 -3.40 -3.78
N LYS A 244 -10.59 -3.69 -3.96
CA LYS A 244 -11.39 -3.19 -5.08
C LYS A 244 -11.41 -1.66 -5.08
N CYS A 245 -11.78 -1.04 -3.97
CA CYS A 245 -11.82 0.42 -3.85
C CYS A 245 -10.45 1.04 -4.16
N LEU A 246 -9.37 0.57 -3.54
CA LEU A 246 -8.03 1.12 -3.76
C LEU A 246 -7.55 0.97 -5.22
N THR A 247 -8.10 0.01 -5.96
CA THR A 247 -7.77 -0.23 -7.37
C THR A 247 -8.54 0.71 -8.29
N GLU A 248 -9.85 0.84 -8.08
CA GLU A 248 -10.70 1.82 -8.77
C GLU A 248 -10.18 3.25 -8.53
N TRP A 249 -9.90 3.60 -7.28
CA TRP A 249 -9.34 4.90 -6.91
C TRP A 249 -7.96 5.16 -7.50
N ALA A 250 -7.08 4.17 -7.52
CA ALA A 250 -5.76 4.33 -8.15
C ALA A 250 -5.92 4.67 -9.64
N ALA A 251 -6.90 4.10 -10.33
CA ALA A 251 -7.16 4.40 -11.74
C ALA A 251 -7.68 5.83 -11.92
N GLU A 252 -8.59 6.30 -11.06
CA GLU A 252 -9.13 7.66 -11.12
C GLU A 252 -8.11 8.76 -10.85
N ILE A 253 -7.16 8.54 -9.94
CA ILE A 253 -6.07 9.50 -9.67
C ILE A 253 -5.15 9.60 -10.90
N ARG A 254 -4.89 8.47 -11.57
CA ARG A 254 -3.95 8.40 -12.71
C ARG A 254 -4.50 9.01 -14.00
N THR A 255 -5.76 8.78 -14.33
CA THR A 255 -6.38 9.40 -15.52
C THR A 255 -6.31 10.93 -15.44
N LYS A 256 -6.49 11.51 -14.26
CA LYS A 256 -6.53 12.97 -14.06
C LYS A 256 -5.16 13.64 -14.07
N GLN A 257 -4.11 12.96 -13.61
CA GLN A 257 -2.72 13.47 -13.74
C GLN A 257 -2.28 13.54 -15.21
N SER A 258 -2.78 12.61 -16.04
CA SER A 258 -2.54 12.59 -17.48
C SER A 258 -3.21 13.79 -18.18
N ASP A 259 -4.45 14.12 -17.81
CA ASP A 259 -5.19 15.26 -18.36
C ASP A 259 -4.56 16.62 -17.99
N SER A 260 -3.97 16.75 -16.81
CA SER A 260 -3.26 17.98 -16.40
C SER A 260 -1.91 18.21 -17.10
N SER A 261 -1.44 17.21 -17.87
CA SER A 261 -0.17 17.24 -18.59
C SER A 261 -0.35 17.57 -20.08
N ALA A 262 -1.59 17.69 -20.55
CA ALA A 262 -1.87 18.06 -21.94
C ALA A 262 -1.54 19.56 -22.14
N PRO A 263 -0.74 19.94 -23.15
CA PRO A 263 -0.48 21.34 -23.44
C PRO A 263 -1.78 22.01 -23.85
N SER A 264 -2.06 23.16 -23.22
CA SER A 264 -3.06 24.13 -23.71
C SER A 264 -2.55 24.84 -24.95
#